data_AF-A0ABD2KZR1-F1
#
_entry.id   AF-A0ABD2KZR1-F1
#
_cell.length_a   1.000
_cell.length_b   1.000
_cell.length_c   1.000
_cell.angle_alpha   90.00
_cell.angle_beta   90.00
_cell.angle_gamma   90.00
#
_symmetry.space_group_name_H-M   'P 1'
#
loop_
_entity.id
_entity.type
_entity.pdbx_description
1 polymer ?
#
loop_
_entity_poly.entity_id
_entity_poly.type
_entity_poly.pdbx_seq_one_letter_code
_entity_poly.pdbx_strand_id
1 'polypeptide(L)'
;MSSFSTFSAVFLLAFVLNFHSLNALIRRESALSNVEIAEKKDALNEEFTRKFGDLREGCFPRPKGKGCRCTVKGPMGHGEEKRFDRDEEMSQNVRDPVREKAQQNYAAVIDELKNKFKGLKQGCYPRPTGCLCVVGKDSAGREITERRRKETDCKCQKGERSAQCPADGA
;
A
#
# COMPACT_ATOMS: atom_id res chain seq x y z
N MET A 1 50.67 25.37 48.74
CA MET A 1 49.28 25.15 48.27
C MET A 1 49.15 25.87 46.93
N SER A 2 49.37 25.23 45.77
CA SER A 2 48.30 25.18 44.74
C SER A 2 48.62 24.31 43.49
N SER A 3 49.75 23.60 43.42
CA SER A 3 50.22 23.01 42.14
C SER A 3 49.84 21.53 41.89
N PHE A 4 49.34 20.80 42.89
CA PHE A 4 48.99 19.38 42.73
C PHE A 4 47.58 19.13 42.16
N SER A 5 46.70 20.13 42.18
CA SER A 5 45.31 19.99 41.72
C SER A 5 45.15 20.05 40.20
N THR A 6 46.06 20.71 39.49
CA THR A 6 45.96 20.92 38.03
C THR A 6 46.47 19.70 37.24
N PHE A 7 47.51 19.02 37.73
CA PHE A 7 48.04 17.81 37.08
C PHE A 7 47.05 16.64 37.07
N SER A 8 46.28 16.46 38.15
CA SER A 8 45.24 15.42 38.23
C SER A 8 44.08 15.69 37.27
N ALA A 9 43.64 16.95 37.15
CA ALA A 9 42.56 17.33 36.25
C ALA A 9 42.93 17.13 34.76
N VAL A 10 44.17 17.44 34.37
CA VAL A 10 44.65 17.24 32.99
C VAL A 10 44.75 15.76 32.64
N PHE A 11 45.22 14.92 33.57
CA PHE A 11 45.26 13.47 33.37
C PHE A 11 43.87 12.85 33.24
N LEU A 12 42.92 13.27 34.08
CA LEU A 12 41.54 12.79 33.99
C LEU A 12 40.85 13.24 32.70
N LEU A 13 41.06 14.47 32.25
CA LEU A 13 40.54 14.94 30.96
C LEU A 13 41.14 14.15 29.79
N ALA A 14 42.45 13.87 29.81
CA ALA A 14 43.10 13.05 28.78
C ALA A 14 42.55 11.61 28.77
N PHE A 15 42.30 11.01 29.93
CA PHE A 15 41.68 9.69 30.04
C PHE A 15 40.24 9.67 29.53
N VAL A 16 39.43 10.67 29.90
CA VAL A 16 38.02 10.78 29.46
C VAL A 16 37.93 10.99 27.94
N LEU A 17 38.79 11.83 27.36
CA LEU A 17 38.84 12.03 25.91
C LEU A 17 39.30 10.78 25.16
N ASN A 18 40.30 10.05 25.68
CA ASN A 18 40.72 8.76 25.12
C ASN A 18 39.59 7.70 25.21
N PHE A 19 38.88 7.63 26.33
CA PHE A 19 37.78 6.69 26.51
C PHE A 19 36.58 7.00 25.61
N HIS A 20 36.26 8.28 25.41
CA HIS A 20 35.26 8.71 24.44
C HIS A 20 35.65 8.35 22.99
N SER A 21 36.93 8.50 22.64
CA SER A 21 37.45 8.14 21.32
C SER A 21 37.36 6.64 21.05
N LEU A 22 37.72 5.78 22.03
CA LEU A 22 37.57 4.33 21.93
C LEU A 22 36.09 3.92 21.81
N ASN A 23 35.20 4.50 22.61
CA ASN A 23 33.76 4.20 22.54
C ASN A 23 33.15 4.58 21.17
N ALA A 24 33.64 5.64 20.52
CA ALA A 24 33.20 6.04 19.19
C ALA A 24 33.69 5.07 18.10
N LEU A 25 34.92 4.56 18.21
CA LEU A 25 35.48 3.54 17.30
C LEU A 25 34.73 2.20 17.41
N ILE A 26 34.45 1.72 18.63
CA ILE A 26 33.69 0.49 18.86
C ILE A 26 32.25 0.61 18.30
N ARG A 27 31.60 1.77 18.50
CA ARG A 27 30.27 2.02 17.91
C ARG A 27 30.29 1.97 16.38
N ARG A 28 31.36 2.48 15.75
CA ARG A 28 31.50 2.50 14.29
C ARG A 28 31.67 1.10 13.69
N GLU A 29 32.43 0.21 14.34
CA GLU A 29 32.59 -1.19 13.90
C GLU A 29 31.28 -1.99 14.04
N SER A 30 30.56 -1.81 15.15
CA SER A 30 29.24 -2.44 15.33
C SER A 30 28.20 -1.93 14.33
N ALA A 31 28.28 -0.67 13.89
CA ALA A 31 27.40 -0.13 12.87
C ALA A 31 27.70 -0.70 11.47
N LEU A 32 28.98 -0.86 11.13
CA LEU A 32 29.41 -1.37 9.81
C LEU A 32 28.99 -2.83 9.60
N SER A 33 29.12 -3.67 10.64
CA SER A 33 28.65 -5.07 10.59
C SER A 33 27.12 -5.20 10.47
N ASN A 34 26.36 -4.30 11.09
CA ASN A 34 24.89 -4.29 10.94
C ASN A 34 24.42 -3.87 9.55
N VAL A 35 25.15 -2.95 8.88
CA VAL A 35 24.87 -2.57 7.49
C VAL A 35 25.13 -3.74 6.54
N GLU A 36 26.24 -4.47 6.70
CA GLU A 36 26.52 -5.66 5.87
C GLU A 36 25.51 -6.79 6.07
N ILE A 37 24.99 -6.97 7.29
CA ILE A 37 23.93 -7.95 7.57
C ILE A 37 22.61 -7.52 6.91
N ALA A 38 22.29 -6.23 6.94
CA ALA A 38 21.10 -5.69 6.29
C ALA A 38 21.16 -5.90 4.76
N GLU A 39 22.28 -5.57 4.12
CA GLU A 39 22.46 -5.77 2.68
C GLU A 39 22.39 -7.25 2.27
N LYS A 40 23.00 -8.15 3.04
CA LYS A 40 22.90 -9.60 2.80
C LYS A 40 21.48 -10.12 3.00
N LYS A 41 20.74 -9.58 3.96
CA LYS A 41 19.34 -9.92 4.20
C LYS A 41 18.47 -9.43 3.05
N ASP A 42 18.70 -8.22 2.55
CA ASP A 42 17.94 -7.65 1.44
C ASP A 42 18.19 -8.43 0.15
N ALA A 43 19.46 -8.74 -0.15
CA ALA A 43 19.83 -9.57 -1.31
C ALA A 43 19.22 -10.99 -1.24
N LEU A 44 19.24 -11.62 -0.06
CA LEU A 44 18.62 -12.93 0.14
C LEU A 44 17.09 -12.85 0.02
N ASN A 45 16.47 -11.79 0.54
CA ASN A 45 15.03 -11.58 0.46
C ASN A 45 14.58 -11.32 -0.98
N GLU A 46 15.36 -10.58 -1.77
CA GLU A 46 15.14 -10.39 -3.20
C GLU A 46 15.30 -11.72 -3.96
N GLU A 47 16.34 -12.51 -3.68
CA GLU A 47 16.52 -13.82 -4.29
C GLU A 47 15.39 -14.79 -3.94
N PHE A 48 14.94 -14.79 -2.69
CA PHE A 48 13.82 -15.58 -2.22
C PHE A 48 12.51 -15.15 -2.89
N THR A 49 12.26 -13.84 -2.99
CA THR A 49 11.08 -13.30 -3.66
C THR A 49 11.10 -13.61 -5.16
N ARG A 50 12.26 -13.51 -5.81
CA ARG A 50 12.43 -13.84 -7.23
C ARG A 50 12.21 -15.32 -7.53
N LYS A 51 12.68 -16.22 -6.65
CA LYS A 51 12.55 -17.67 -6.83
C LYS A 51 11.20 -18.22 -6.36
N PHE A 52 10.63 -17.60 -5.33
CA PHE A 52 9.53 -18.19 -4.57
C PHE A 52 8.32 -17.26 -4.32
N GLY A 53 8.41 -15.98 -4.69
CA GLY A 53 7.33 -15.00 -4.46
C GLY A 53 6.05 -15.32 -5.23
N ASP A 54 6.17 -16.04 -6.35
CA ASP A 54 5.03 -16.40 -7.19
C ASP A 54 4.42 -17.76 -6.86
N LEU A 55 4.81 -18.47 -5.79
CA LEU A 55 4.24 -19.79 -5.49
C LEU A 55 2.79 -19.74 -5.05
N ARG A 56 1.98 -20.65 -5.58
CA ARG A 56 0.58 -20.83 -5.16
C ARG A 56 0.43 -21.14 -3.67
N GLU A 57 -0.61 -20.60 -3.05
CA GLU A 57 -0.92 -20.86 -1.64
C GLU A 57 -0.98 -22.37 -1.37
N GLY A 58 -0.28 -22.81 -0.32
CA GLY A 58 -0.14 -24.21 0.03
C GLY A 58 0.85 -25.01 -0.82
N CYS A 59 1.57 -24.36 -1.75
CA CYS A 59 2.64 -24.95 -2.55
C CYS A 59 4.03 -24.63 -2.00
N PHE A 60 4.90 -25.65 -1.95
CA PHE A 60 6.27 -25.55 -1.48
C PHE A 60 7.23 -26.18 -2.51
N PRO A 61 8.38 -25.52 -2.79
CA PRO A 61 9.37 -26.04 -3.71
C PRO A 61 10.03 -27.30 -3.14
N ARG A 62 10.43 -28.23 -4.01
CA ARG A 62 11.11 -29.47 -3.58
C ARG A 62 12.62 -29.26 -3.42
N PRO A 63 13.28 -29.90 -2.43
CA PRO A 63 14.72 -29.73 -2.18
C PRO A 63 15.64 -30.09 -3.36
N LYS A 64 15.19 -30.98 -4.25
CA LYS A 64 15.95 -31.40 -5.45
C LYS A 64 15.72 -30.49 -6.68
N GLY A 65 15.10 -29.33 -6.48
CA GLY A 65 14.99 -28.27 -7.50
C GLY A 65 13.99 -28.50 -8.62
N LYS A 66 13.38 -29.68 -8.75
CA LYS A 66 12.35 -29.96 -9.76
C LYS A 66 10.95 -29.98 -9.14
N GLY A 67 10.11 -29.04 -9.56
CA GLY A 67 8.69 -29.00 -9.23
C GLY A 67 8.35 -28.63 -7.79
N CYS A 68 7.06 -28.69 -7.46
CA CYS A 68 6.52 -28.29 -6.17
C CYS A 68 5.56 -29.33 -5.59
N ARG A 69 5.36 -29.22 -4.27
CA ARG A 69 4.37 -29.97 -3.50
C ARG A 69 3.29 -29.00 -3.05
N CYS A 70 2.06 -29.22 -3.46
CA CYS A 70 0.92 -28.38 -3.14
C CYS A 70 -0.12 -29.10 -2.32
N THR A 71 -0.67 -28.42 -1.31
CA THR A 71 -1.88 -28.84 -0.62
C THR A 71 -3.08 -28.25 -1.37
N VAL A 72 -3.79 -29.08 -2.12
CA VAL A 72 -5.00 -28.67 -2.86
C VAL A 72 -6.25 -29.12 -2.11
N LYS A 73 -7.35 -28.38 -2.23
CA LYS A 73 -8.64 -28.81 -1.67
C LYS A 73 -9.28 -29.84 -2.62
N GLY A 74 -9.53 -31.05 -2.12
CA GLY A 74 -10.26 -32.09 -2.84
C GLY A 74 -11.76 -31.78 -2.97
N PRO A 75 -12.51 -32.59 -3.73
CA PRO A 75 -13.95 -32.35 -3.99
C PRO A 75 -14.81 -32.38 -2.72
N MET A 76 -14.35 -33.05 -1.67
CA MET A 76 -15.01 -33.12 -0.36
C MET A 76 -14.42 -32.10 0.65
N GLY A 77 -13.60 -31.15 0.20
CA GLY A 77 -13.03 -30.08 1.02
C GLY A 77 -11.83 -30.46 1.89
N HIS A 78 -11.41 -31.73 1.92
CA HIS A 78 -10.19 -32.17 2.60
C HIS A 78 -8.94 -31.77 1.80
N GLY A 79 -7.82 -31.56 2.50
CA GLY A 79 -6.53 -31.27 1.87
C GLY A 79 -5.91 -32.53 1.27
N GLU A 80 -5.62 -32.50 -0.03
CA GLU A 80 -4.86 -33.52 -0.74
C GLU A 80 -3.50 -32.96 -1.15
N GLU A 81 -2.44 -33.74 -0.95
CA GLU A 81 -1.09 -33.37 -1.41
C GLU A 81 -0.91 -33.77 -2.87
N LYS A 82 -0.62 -32.81 -3.75
CA LYS A 82 -0.26 -33.05 -5.15
C LYS A 82 1.15 -32.57 -5.46
N ARG A 83 1.80 -33.30 -6.36
CA ARG A 83 3.14 -32.98 -6.86
C ARG A 83 3.01 -32.49 -8.30
N PHE A 84 3.61 -31.35 -8.58
CA PHE A 84 3.72 -30.80 -9.93
C PHE A 84 5.19 -30.81 -10.30
N ASP A 85 5.51 -31.29 -11.51
CA ASP A 85 6.89 -31.41 -11.98
C ASP A 85 7.33 -30.22 -12.86
N ARG A 86 6.38 -29.38 -13.29
CA ARG A 86 6.58 -28.17 -14.09
C ARG A 86 6.48 -26.92 -13.22
N ASP A 87 7.37 -25.97 -13.45
CA ASP A 87 7.42 -24.74 -12.68
C ASP A 87 6.27 -23.77 -13.05
N GLU A 88 5.72 -23.87 -14.28
CA GLU A 88 4.55 -23.05 -14.66
C GLU A 88 3.28 -23.42 -13.88
N GLU A 89 3.17 -24.67 -13.42
CA GLU A 89 2.03 -25.17 -12.63
C GLU A 89 2.10 -24.74 -11.16
N MET A 90 3.26 -24.25 -10.74
CA MET A 90 3.54 -23.78 -9.39
C MET A 90 3.17 -22.31 -9.19
N SER A 91 3.13 -21.52 -10.27
CA SER A 91 2.90 -20.07 -10.19
C SER A 91 1.45 -19.72 -9.87
N GLN A 92 1.24 -18.74 -8.97
CA GLN A 92 -0.06 -18.08 -8.73
C GLN A 92 -0.59 -17.35 -9.95
N ASN A 93 0.28 -17.04 -10.91
CA ASN A 93 -0.06 -16.42 -12.19
C ASN A 93 -0.67 -17.41 -13.19
N VAL A 94 -1.37 -18.45 -12.69
CA VAL A 94 -2.46 -19.02 -13.48
C VAL A 94 -3.41 -17.86 -13.74
N ARG A 95 -3.43 -17.37 -14.98
CA ARG A 95 -4.43 -16.42 -15.48
C ARG A 95 -5.80 -16.99 -15.16
N ASP A 96 -6.35 -16.62 -14.01
CA ASP A 96 -7.70 -16.98 -13.64
C ASP A 96 -8.60 -16.05 -14.47
N PRO A 97 -9.29 -16.58 -15.49
CA PRO A 97 -10.15 -15.75 -16.34
C PRO A 97 -11.23 -15.04 -15.51
N VAL A 98 -11.59 -15.56 -14.32
CA VAL A 98 -12.52 -14.92 -13.40
C VAL A 98 -11.89 -13.68 -12.77
N ARG A 99 -10.63 -13.76 -12.31
CA ARG A 99 -9.92 -12.62 -11.71
C ARG A 99 -9.67 -11.50 -12.72
N GLU A 100 -9.25 -11.84 -13.93
CA GLU A 100 -9.02 -10.86 -14.99
C GLU A 100 -10.32 -10.15 -15.39
N LYS A 101 -11.40 -10.92 -15.59
CA LYS A 101 -12.73 -10.37 -15.88
C LYS A 101 -13.25 -9.51 -14.72
N ALA A 102 -13.01 -9.89 -13.47
CA ALA A 102 -13.40 -9.10 -12.31
C ALA A 102 -12.66 -7.74 -12.26
N GLN A 103 -11.36 -7.73 -12.59
CA GLN A 103 -10.59 -6.49 -12.67
C GLN A 103 -11.09 -5.56 -13.79
N GLN A 104 -11.41 -6.13 -14.96
CA GLN A 104 -11.98 -5.37 -16.08
C GLN A 104 -13.36 -4.79 -15.72
N ASN A 105 -14.25 -5.59 -15.12
CA ASN A 105 -15.56 -5.13 -14.68
C ASN A 105 -15.45 -4.03 -13.62
N TYR A 106 -14.54 -4.18 -12.66
CA TYR A 106 -14.30 -3.17 -11.65
C TYR A 106 -13.81 -1.85 -12.27
N ALA A 107 -12.85 -1.91 -13.20
CA ALA A 107 -12.39 -0.74 -13.93
C ALA A 107 -13.53 -0.04 -14.68
N ALA A 108 -14.39 -0.80 -15.36
CA ALA A 108 -15.56 -0.26 -16.05
C ALA A 108 -16.53 0.47 -15.10
N VAL A 109 -16.79 -0.07 -13.91
CA VAL A 109 -17.64 0.58 -12.90
C VAL A 109 -17.01 1.87 -12.39
N ILE A 110 -15.69 1.88 -12.17
CA ILE A 110 -14.99 3.10 -11.74
C ILE A 110 -15.07 4.20 -12.80
N ASP A 111 -14.92 3.85 -14.08
CA ASP A 111 -15.05 4.81 -15.17
C ASP A 111 -16.49 5.32 -15.32
N GLU A 112 -17.49 4.45 -15.16
CA GLU A 112 -18.90 4.85 -15.11
C GLU A 112 -19.17 5.84 -13.97
N LEU A 113 -18.65 5.57 -12.77
CA LEU A 113 -18.80 6.45 -11.62
C LEU A 113 -18.13 7.81 -11.89
N LYS A 114 -16.87 7.81 -12.35
CA LYS A 114 -16.16 9.06 -12.70
C LYS A 114 -16.96 9.90 -13.69
N ASN A 115 -17.54 9.27 -14.71
CA ASN A 115 -18.36 9.97 -15.70
C ASN A 115 -19.68 10.52 -15.12
N LYS A 116 -20.34 9.77 -14.23
CA LYS A 116 -21.58 10.22 -13.55
C LYS A 116 -21.35 11.38 -12.59
N PHE A 117 -20.20 11.42 -11.94
CA PHE A 117 -19.84 12.48 -10.99
C PHE A 117 -19.10 13.67 -11.63
N LYS A 118 -18.66 13.54 -12.89
CA LYS A 118 -17.92 14.60 -13.59
C LYS A 118 -18.75 15.88 -13.71
N GLY A 119 -18.21 16.98 -13.18
CA GLY A 119 -18.82 18.31 -13.23
C GLY A 119 -20.14 18.42 -12.44
N LEU A 120 -20.45 17.45 -11.59
CA LEU A 120 -21.67 17.46 -10.78
C LEU A 120 -21.56 18.53 -9.68
N LYS A 121 -22.64 19.29 -9.48
CA LYS A 121 -22.71 20.31 -8.42
C LYS A 121 -22.47 19.68 -7.05
N GLN A 122 -21.79 20.40 -6.16
CA GLN A 122 -21.61 19.94 -4.78
C GLN A 122 -22.97 19.74 -4.09
N GLY A 123 -23.09 18.65 -3.33
CA GLY A 123 -24.34 18.25 -2.69
C GLY A 123 -25.37 17.65 -3.66
N CYS A 124 -25.03 17.44 -4.93
CA CYS A 124 -25.84 16.68 -5.87
C CYS A 124 -25.33 15.24 -6.03
N TYR A 125 -26.25 14.31 -6.27
CA TYR A 125 -26.01 12.89 -6.43
C TYR A 125 -26.64 12.39 -7.74
N PRO A 126 -25.88 11.65 -8.57
CA PRO A 126 -26.35 11.22 -9.88
C PRO A 126 -27.45 10.16 -9.74
N ARG A 127 -28.45 10.22 -10.62
CA ARG A 127 -29.54 9.24 -10.72
C ARG A 127 -29.65 8.73 -12.17
N PRO A 128 -30.36 7.61 -12.40
CA PRO A 128 -30.68 7.16 -13.76
C PRO A 128 -31.40 8.23 -14.61
N THR A 129 -32.13 9.14 -13.96
CA THR A 129 -32.73 10.30 -14.62
C THR A 129 -32.51 11.53 -13.74
N GLY A 130 -31.65 12.45 -14.22
CA GLY A 130 -31.28 13.67 -13.52
C GLY A 130 -30.46 13.42 -12.25
N CYS A 131 -30.74 14.17 -11.18
CA CYS A 131 -29.99 14.12 -9.93
C CYS A 131 -30.86 14.44 -8.71
N LEU A 132 -30.35 14.09 -7.52
CA LEU A 132 -30.88 14.51 -6.24
C LEU A 132 -29.91 15.49 -5.61
N CYS A 133 -30.36 16.69 -5.24
CA CYS A 133 -29.49 17.73 -4.71
C CYS A 133 -29.95 18.21 -3.34
N VAL A 134 -29.02 18.37 -2.41
CA VAL A 134 -29.26 19.04 -1.14
C VAL A 134 -29.37 20.53 -1.39
N VAL A 135 -30.52 21.13 -1.07
CA VAL A 135 -30.81 22.56 -1.29
C VAL A 135 -30.74 23.39 -0.01
N GLY A 136 -30.71 22.74 1.15
CA GLY A 136 -30.61 23.41 2.43
C GLY A 136 -30.80 22.44 3.60
N LYS A 137 -30.98 23.00 4.79
CA LYS A 137 -31.36 22.25 6.00
C LYS A 137 -32.66 22.81 6.56
N ASP A 138 -33.49 21.95 7.14
CA ASP A 138 -34.70 22.38 7.85
C ASP A 138 -34.36 22.98 9.22
N SER A 139 -35.38 23.46 9.95
CA SER A 139 -35.21 24.02 11.30
C SER A 139 -34.69 23.02 12.34
N ALA A 140 -34.75 21.72 12.04
CA ALA A 140 -34.19 20.64 12.86
C ALA A 140 -32.79 20.21 12.39
N GLY A 141 -32.23 20.86 11.37
CA GLY A 141 -30.90 20.57 10.82
C GLY A 141 -30.84 19.39 9.84
N ARG A 142 -31.98 18.81 9.43
CA ARG A 142 -32.05 17.72 8.45
C ARG A 142 -31.91 18.27 7.04
N GLU A 143 -31.22 17.53 6.18
CA GLU A 143 -31.01 17.95 4.79
C GLU A 143 -32.32 17.93 4.00
N ILE A 144 -32.61 19.04 3.33
CA ILE A 144 -33.71 19.17 2.38
C ILE A 144 -33.16 18.82 1.01
N THR A 145 -33.70 17.76 0.40
CA THR A 145 -33.27 17.29 -0.93
C THR A 145 -34.32 17.56 -1.99
N GLU A 146 -33.89 18.00 -3.17
CA GLU A 146 -34.73 18.23 -4.34
C GLU A 146 -34.30 17.36 -5.52
N ARG A 147 -35.28 16.81 -6.25
CA ARG A 147 -35.04 15.99 -7.45
C ARG A 147 -35.06 16.87 -8.69
N ARG A 148 -33.96 16.90 -9.44
CA ARG A 148 -33.87 17.59 -10.73
C ARG A 148 -33.87 16.55 -11.84
N ARG A 149 -34.62 16.78 -12.92
CA ARG A 149 -34.72 15.82 -14.04
C ARG A 149 -33.75 16.12 -15.18
N LYS A 150 -33.33 17.37 -15.34
CA LYS A 150 -32.43 17.79 -16.42
C LYS A 150 -30.99 17.73 -15.96
N GLU A 151 -30.12 17.27 -16.85
CA GLU A 151 -28.70 17.14 -16.55
C GLU A 151 -28.00 18.51 -16.42
N THR A 152 -28.50 19.53 -17.10
CA THR A 152 -28.04 20.93 -16.97
C THR A 152 -28.21 21.49 -15.57
N ASP A 153 -29.19 21.00 -14.81
CA ASP A 153 -29.49 21.47 -13.46
C ASP A 153 -28.64 20.73 -12.41
N CYS A 154 -27.95 19.68 -12.84
CA CYS A 154 -27.12 18.80 -12.04
C CYS A 154 -25.64 19.16 -12.13
N LYS A 155 -25.20 19.71 -13.26
CA LYS A 155 -23.79 19.99 -13.55
C LYS A 155 -23.48 21.48 -13.52
N CYS A 156 -22.24 21.82 -13.16
CA CYS A 156 -21.72 23.17 -13.24
C CYS A 156 -21.54 23.58 -14.71
N GLN A 157 -21.96 24.81 -15.05
CA GLN A 157 -21.70 25.37 -16.36
C GLN A 157 -20.25 25.86 -16.47
N LYS A 158 -19.72 25.95 -17.68
CA LYS A 158 -18.35 26.41 -17.92
C LYS A 158 -18.17 27.85 -17.42
N GLY A 159 -17.31 28.04 -16.43
CA GLY A 159 -17.06 29.34 -15.81
C GLY A 159 -18.10 29.78 -14.77
N GLU A 160 -19.08 28.93 -14.44
CA GLU A 160 -20.00 29.18 -13.33
C GLU A 160 -19.22 29.11 -12.01
N ARG A 161 -19.33 30.16 -11.20
CA ARG A 161 -18.81 30.18 -9.83
C ARG A 161 -19.96 30.41 -8.87
N SER A 162 -20.25 29.39 -8.07
CA SER A 162 -21.28 29.44 -7.05
C SER A 162 -20.85 28.60 -5.84
N ALA A 163 -21.58 28.68 -4.73
CA ALA A 163 -21.30 27.83 -3.56
C ALA A 163 -21.32 26.32 -3.91
N GLN A 164 -22.05 25.93 -4.95
CA GLN A 164 -22.18 24.55 -5.42
C GLN A 164 -21.20 24.22 -6.56
N CYS A 165 -20.58 25.24 -7.15
CA CYS A 165 -19.63 25.14 -8.27
C CYS A 165 -18.36 25.92 -7.91
N PRO A 166 -17.44 25.32 -7.13
CA PRO A 166 -16.14 25.92 -6.86
C PRO A 166 -15.30 25.98 -8.15
N ALA A 167 -14.27 26.81 -8.17
CA ALA A 167 -13.43 27.03 -9.35
C ALA A 167 -12.76 25.74 -9.90
N ASP A 168 -12.61 24.72 -9.05
CA ASP A 168 -12.03 23.41 -9.38
C ASP A 168 -13.07 22.39 -9.87
N GLY A 169 -14.34 22.78 -9.98
CA GLY A 169 -15.50 21.89 -10.18
C GLY A 169 -16.14 21.89 -11.57
N ALA A 170 -15.46 22.39 -12.61
CA ALA A 170 -15.91 22.33 -14.02
C ALA A 170 -15.00 21.44 -14.87
#